data_AF-A0A7C5NZT8-F1
#
_entry.id   AF-A0A7C5NZT8-F1
#
_cell.length_a   1.000
_cell.length_b   1.000
_cell.length_c   1.000
_cell.angle_alpha   90.00
_cell.angle_beta   90.00
_cell.angle_gamma   90.00
#
_symmetry.space_group_name_H-M   'P 1'
#
loop_
_entity.id
_entity.type
_entity.pdbx_description
1 polymer ?
#
loop_
_entity_poly.entity_id
_entity_poly.type
_entity_poly.pdbx_seq_one_letter_code
_entity_poly.pdbx_strand_id
1 'polypeptide(L)'
;MNRKKDLASELGVSEVTIWRWEKAGILDKKIAEIRERSKKVGFQEDVIQSIANEMQRNTEILQNITNVLQSITSKVEDISNVLQDISNVIQSNIQPEGMKYNVLHNVMNEKSDVIQSNTPEIEENFTTSKLAKILEVNVSTIQRWITKGEIKATKTVTGYVIPKDEALIVIFKKVYEDLNMAHHFGDSVPVPIFKDEVKKHVAISDEEIDKILLDLDSKEIIYLQTLDRPSDFSDSDKGIKFQGRTLYFITWHK
;
A
#
# COMPACT_ATOMS: atom_id res chain seq x y z
N MET A 1 54.27 4.39 55.50
CA MET A 1 53.33 4.37 54.36
C MET A 1 52.67 5.74 54.29
N ASN A 2 52.82 6.49 53.19
CA ASN A 2 52.40 7.89 53.13
C ASN A 2 50.91 7.96 52.74
N ARG A 3 50.02 7.88 53.74
CA ARG A 3 48.55 7.84 53.59
C ARG A 3 48.00 8.85 52.57
N LYS A 4 48.60 10.05 52.46
CA LYS A 4 48.16 11.09 51.52
C LYS A 4 48.49 10.75 50.08
N LYS A 5 49.66 10.16 49.84
CA LYS A 5 50.10 9.67 48.54
C LYS A 5 49.22 8.51 48.06
N ASP A 6 48.90 7.59 48.96
CA ASP A 6 48.05 6.43 48.64
C ASP A 6 46.62 6.87 48.29
N LEU A 7 46.03 7.79 49.08
CA LEU A 7 44.70 8.36 48.79
C LEU A 7 44.67 9.21 47.52
N ALA A 8 45.74 9.97 47.26
CA ALA A 8 45.89 10.76 46.03
C ALA A 8 45.86 9.84 44.80
N SER A 9 46.60 8.73 44.86
CA SER A 9 46.63 7.72 43.79
C SER A 9 45.29 7.02 43.62
N GLU A 10 44.63 6.61 44.71
CA GLU A 10 43.33 5.92 44.66
C GLU A 10 42.23 6.78 44.02
N LEU A 11 42.22 8.08 44.34
CA LEU A 11 41.16 9.00 43.91
C LEU A 11 41.49 9.75 42.61
N GLY A 12 42.68 9.54 42.04
CA GLY A 12 43.14 10.24 40.83
C GLY A 12 43.32 11.75 41.02
N VAL A 13 43.77 12.19 42.21
CA VAL A 13 43.99 13.61 42.54
C VAL A 13 45.39 13.85 43.09
N SER A 14 45.84 15.11 43.15
CA SER A 14 47.17 15.43 43.72
C SER A 14 47.19 15.33 45.26
N GLU A 15 48.36 15.04 45.85
CA GLU A 15 48.56 15.07 47.31
C GLU A 15 48.20 16.43 47.94
N VAL A 16 48.43 17.53 47.20
CA VAL A 16 48.07 18.90 47.62
C VAL A 16 46.56 19.05 47.74
N THR A 17 45.78 18.45 46.84
CA THR A 17 44.31 18.44 46.89
C THR A 17 43.80 17.71 48.13
N ILE A 18 44.39 16.54 48.44
CA ILE A 18 44.07 15.77 49.66
C ILE A 18 44.34 16.60 50.91
N TRP A 19 45.50 17.27 50.97
CA TRP A 19 45.85 18.15 52.09
C TRP A 19 44.85 19.30 52.26
N ARG A 20 44.39 19.92 51.17
CA ARG A 20 43.39 21.01 51.22
C ARG A 20 42.04 20.52 51.75
N TRP A 21 41.57 19.36 51.32
CA TRP A 21 40.30 18.80 51.81
C TRP A 21 40.37 18.37 53.28
N GLU A 22 41.51 17.82 53.71
CA GLU A 22 41.75 17.49 55.11
C GLU A 22 41.74 18.75 55.98
N LYS A 23 42.42 19.83 55.56
CA LYS A 23 42.44 21.11 56.28
C LYS A 23 41.07 21.77 56.35
N ALA A 24 40.23 21.60 55.34
CA ALA A 24 38.87 22.11 55.33
C ALA A 24 37.86 21.19 56.06
N GLY A 25 38.26 20.04 56.57
CA GLY A 25 37.36 19.08 57.25
C GLY A 25 36.35 18.41 56.32
N ILE A 26 36.59 18.40 55.01
CA ILE A 26 35.67 17.86 53.98
C ILE A 26 36.21 16.60 53.28
N LEU A 27 37.33 16.06 53.74
CA LEU A 27 38.01 14.94 53.10
C LEU A 27 37.09 13.71 52.94
N ASP A 28 36.42 13.29 54.02
CA ASP A 28 35.56 12.10 53.99
C ASP A 28 34.35 12.29 53.06
N LYS A 29 33.77 13.50 53.04
CA LYS A 29 32.69 13.85 52.10
C LYS A 29 33.17 13.73 50.65
N LYS A 30 34.36 14.24 50.34
CA LYS A 30 34.94 14.18 48.99
C LYS A 30 35.29 12.75 48.56
N ILE A 31 35.80 11.93 49.47
CA ILE A 31 36.04 10.50 49.23
C ILE A 31 34.73 9.79 48.88
N ALA A 32 33.66 10.03 49.67
CA ALA A 32 32.36 9.43 49.42
C ALA A 32 31.77 9.87 48.07
N GLU A 33 31.85 11.17 47.74
CA GLU A 33 31.39 11.70 46.45
C GLU A 33 32.12 11.07 45.26
N ILE A 34 33.45 10.93 45.33
CA ILE A 34 34.25 10.33 44.24
C ILE A 34 33.92 8.85 44.09
N ARG A 35 33.90 8.09 45.18
CA ARG A 35 33.58 6.65 45.13
C ARG A 35 32.17 6.40 44.58
N GLU A 36 31.20 7.23 44.94
CA GLU A 36 29.84 7.12 44.40
C GLU A 36 29.78 7.45 42.91
N ARG A 37 30.53 8.46 42.44
CA ARG A 37 30.66 8.74 41.00
C ARG A 37 31.32 7.57 40.26
N SER A 38 32.39 6.98 40.81
CA SER A 38 33.06 5.83 40.21
C SER A 38 32.13 4.63 40.06
N LYS A 39 31.26 4.35 41.04
CA LYS A 39 30.23 3.30 40.93
C LYS A 39 29.24 3.58 39.81
N LYS A 40 28.77 4.82 39.69
CA LYS A 40 27.85 5.23 38.63
C LYS A 40 28.49 5.09 37.25
N VAL A 41 29.77 5.46 37.12
CA VAL A 41 30.53 5.29 35.87
C VAL A 41 30.67 3.81 35.53
N GLY A 42 31.04 2.96 36.48
CA GLY A 42 31.12 1.51 36.24
C GLY A 42 29.78 0.91 35.77
N PHE A 43 28.67 1.30 36.40
CA PHE A 43 27.33 0.89 35.94
C PHE A 43 27.02 1.38 34.52
N GLN A 44 27.43 2.61 34.18
CA GLN A 44 27.27 3.14 32.82
C GLN A 44 28.11 2.37 31.80
N GLU A 45 29.34 1.98 32.14
CA GLU A 45 30.21 1.15 31.30
C GLU A 45 29.57 -0.22 31.02
N ASP A 46 29.01 -0.87 32.04
CA ASP A 46 28.30 -2.15 31.89
C ASP A 46 27.09 -2.02 30.96
N VAL A 47 26.30 -0.94 31.11
CA VAL A 47 25.15 -0.66 30.24
C VAL A 47 25.60 -0.41 28.80
N ILE A 48 26.65 0.38 28.59
CA ILE A 48 27.21 0.65 27.26
C ILE A 48 27.70 -0.65 26.62
N GLN A 49 28.38 -1.51 27.36
CA GLN A 49 28.87 -2.79 26.85
C GLN A 49 27.71 -3.73 26.48
N SER A 50 26.63 -3.75 27.29
CA SER A 50 25.41 -4.50 26.96
C SER A 50 24.77 -4.01 25.67
N ILE A 51 24.63 -2.70 25.50
CA ILE A 51 24.09 -2.09 24.28
C ILE A 51 24.96 -2.43 23.07
N ALA A 52 26.29 -2.36 23.20
CA ALA A 52 27.21 -2.70 22.12
C ALA A 52 27.06 -4.16 21.67
N ASN A 53 26.91 -5.09 22.62
CA ASN A 53 26.68 -6.51 22.32
C ASN A 53 25.33 -6.74 21.61
N GLU A 54 24.27 -6.05 22.05
CA GLU A 54 22.96 -6.12 21.38
C GLU A 54 23.01 -5.55 19.96
N MET A 55 23.70 -4.42 19.76
CA MET A 55 23.90 -3.83 18.43
C MET A 55 24.65 -4.78 17.48
N GLN A 56 25.68 -5.47 17.99
CA GLN A 56 26.40 -6.47 17.21
C GLN A 56 25.48 -7.63 16.80
N ARG A 57 24.69 -8.16 17.74
CA ARG A 57 23.72 -9.23 17.44
C ARG A 57 22.67 -8.79 16.41
N ASN A 58 22.17 -7.56 16.51
CA ASN A 58 21.23 -7.02 15.54
C ASN A 58 21.86 -6.88 14.15
N THR A 59 23.14 -6.52 14.07
CA THR A 59 23.89 -6.45 12.81
C THR A 59 23.98 -7.83 12.15
N GLU A 60 24.25 -8.88 12.92
CA GLU A 60 24.28 -10.27 12.42
C GLU A 60 22.91 -10.73 11.92
N ILE A 61 21.82 -10.38 12.62
CA ILE A 61 20.45 -10.68 12.19
C ILE A 61 20.14 -9.99 10.85
N LEU A 62 20.49 -8.71 10.71
CA LEU A 62 20.27 -7.95 9.47
C LEU A 62 21.05 -8.54 8.29
N GLN A 63 22.28 -9.01 8.52
CA GLN A 63 23.07 -9.68 7.49
C GLN A 63 22.40 -10.99 7.03
N ASN A 64 21.87 -11.78 7.97
CA ASN A 64 21.14 -13.01 7.63
C ASN A 64 19.85 -12.72 6.84
N ILE A 65 19.08 -11.69 7.22
CA ILE A 65 17.90 -11.26 6.47
C ILE A 65 18.29 -10.86 5.04
N THR A 66 19.38 -10.11 4.87
CA THR A 66 19.89 -9.70 3.56
C THR A 66 20.20 -10.91 2.68
N ASN A 67 20.87 -11.94 3.22
CA ASN A 67 21.19 -13.17 2.49
C ASN A 67 19.92 -13.95 2.08
N VAL A 68 18.91 -14.02 2.97
CA VAL A 68 17.62 -14.66 2.66
C VAL A 68 16.89 -13.93 1.53
N LEU A 69 16.86 -12.59 1.57
CA LEU A 69 16.23 -11.78 0.53
C LEU A 69 16.91 -11.98 -0.83
N GLN A 70 18.24 -12.00 -0.87
CA GLN A 70 18.99 -12.31 -2.09
C GLN A 70 18.61 -13.69 -2.66
N SER A 71 18.49 -14.70 -1.81
CA SER A 71 18.06 -16.04 -2.24
C SER A 71 16.64 -16.06 -2.80
N ILE A 72 15.72 -15.30 -2.20
CA ILE A 72 14.35 -15.16 -2.70
C ILE A 72 14.36 -14.48 -4.08
N THR A 73 15.14 -13.40 -4.25
CA THR A 73 15.26 -12.70 -5.54
C THR A 73 15.70 -13.65 -6.66
N SER A 74 16.75 -14.46 -6.45
CA SER A 74 17.19 -15.43 -7.46
C SER A 74 16.10 -16.46 -7.81
N LYS A 75 15.34 -16.94 -6.82
CA LYS A 75 14.23 -17.87 -7.09
C LYS A 75 13.09 -17.23 -7.89
N VAL A 76 12.83 -15.94 -7.68
CA VAL A 76 11.83 -15.19 -8.46
C VAL A 76 12.29 -15.03 -9.91
N GLU A 77 13.58 -14.78 -10.13
CA GLU A 77 14.16 -14.74 -11.49
C GLU A 77 14.02 -16.10 -12.19
N ASP A 78 14.31 -17.21 -11.50
CA ASP A 78 14.13 -18.56 -12.04
C ASP A 78 12.66 -18.83 -12.44
N ILE A 79 11.70 -18.46 -11.59
CA ILE A 79 10.27 -18.58 -11.90
C ILE A 79 9.90 -17.74 -13.13
N SER A 80 10.42 -16.52 -13.25
CA SER A 80 10.14 -15.66 -14.40
C SER A 80 10.66 -16.27 -15.70
N ASN A 81 11.83 -16.90 -15.67
CA ASN A 81 12.38 -17.59 -16.84
C ASN A 81 11.50 -18.79 -17.25
N VAL A 82 11.05 -19.60 -16.27
CA VAL A 82 10.15 -20.73 -16.53
C VAL A 82 8.82 -20.25 -17.13
N LEU A 83 8.25 -19.14 -16.64
CA LEU A 83 7.03 -18.57 -17.20
C LEU A 83 7.23 -18.08 -18.64
N GLN A 84 8.38 -17.49 -18.94
CA GLN A 84 8.73 -17.09 -20.30
C GLN A 84 8.83 -18.31 -21.24
N ASP A 85 9.45 -19.39 -20.78
CA ASP A 85 9.54 -20.64 -21.54
C ASP A 85 8.16 -21.25 -21.81
N ILE A 86 7.29 -21.28 -20.81
CA ILE A 86 5.89 -21.74 -20.95
C ILE A 86 5.16 -20.88 -21.99
N SER A 87 5.31 -19.56 -21.93
CA SER A 87 4.72 -18.62 -22.89
C SER A 87 5.17 -18.93 -24.32
N ASN A 88 6.47 -19.15 -24.52
CA ASN A 88 7.05 -19.51 -25.82
C ASN A 88 6.49 -20.84 -26.34
N VAL A 89 6.36 -21.86 -25.48
CA VAL A 89 5.77 -23.16 -25.83
C VAL A 89 4.31 -23.00 -26.25
N ILE A 90 3.51 -22.27 -25.48
CA ILE A 90 2.10 -21.99 -25.81
C ILE A 90 2.01 -21.30 -27.17
N GLN A 91 2.81 -20.26 -27.42
CA GLN A 91 2.83 -19.58 -28.72
C GLN A 91 3.19 -20.53 -29.86
N SER A 92 4.22 -21.37 -29.70
CA SER A 92 4.64 -22.33 -30.73
C SER A 92 3.60 -23.41 -31.02
N ASN A 93 2.81 -23.83 -30.03
CA ASN A 93 1.79 -24.86 -30.18
C ASN A 93 0.46 -24.32 -30.73
N ILE A 94 0.18 -23.03 -30.55
CA ILE A 94 -0.99 -22.37 -31.16
C ILE A 94 -0.76 -22.10 -32.65
N GLN A 95 0.48 -21.88 -33.12
CA GLN A 95 0.77 -21.62 -34.54
C GLN A 95 0.39 -22.76 -35.52
N PRO A 96 0.61 -24.06 -35.26
CA PRO A 96 0.18 -25.12 -36.18
C PRO A 96 -1.34 -25.27 -36.28
N GLU A 97 -2.11 -24.93 -35.24
CA GLU A 97 -3.58 -24.87 -35.32
C GLU A 97 -4.05 -23.57 -35.97
N GLY A 98 -3.37 -22.45 -35.73
CA GLY A 98 -3.63 -21.16 -36.38
C GLY A 98 -3.56 -21.25 -37.91
N MET A 99 -2.67 -22.07 -38.49
CA MET A 99 -2.67 -22.31 -39.95
C MET A 99 -3.88 -23.11 -40.43
N LYS A 100 -4.38 -24.09 -39.65
CA LYS A 100 -5.62 -24.82 -39.97
C LYS A 100 -6.85 -23.91 -39.88
N TYR A 101 -6.88 -23.01 -38.89
CA TYR A 101 -7.92 -21.99 -38.77
C TYR A 101 -7.83 -20.96 -39.90
N ASN A 102 -6.65 -20.54 -40.34
CA ASN A 102 -6.49 -19.57 -41.44
C ASN A 102 -6.99 -20.10 -42.79
N VAL A 103 -6.87 -21.40 -43.08
CA VAL A 103 -7.44 -21.97 -44.32
C VAL A 103 -8.97 -22.00 -44.27
N LEU A 104 -9.56 -22.36 -43.12
CA LEU A 104 -11.02 -22.30 -42.91
C LEU A 104 -11.53 -20.85 -42.88
N HIS A 105 -10.75 -19.92 -42.33
CA HIS A 105 -11.10 -18.51 -42.22
C HIS A 105 -10.98 -17.79 -43.57
N ASN A 106 -10.02 -18.16 -44.43
CA ASN A 106 -9.93 -17.62 -45.79
C ASN A 106 -11.09 -18.10 -46.69
N VAL A 107 -11.52 -19.37 -46.55
CA VAL A 107 -12.71 -19.89 -47.26
C VAL A 107 -14.01 -19.26 -46.75
N MET A 108 -14.06 -18.82 -45.49
CA MET A 108 -15.18 -18.05 -44.95
C MET A 108 -15.11 -16.55 -45.27
N ASN A 109 -13.90 -15.97 -45.39
CA ASN A 109 -13.69 -14.55 -45.68
C ASN A 109 -13.92 -14.19 -47.15
N GLU A 110 -13.66 -15.08 -48.12
CA GLU A 110 -14.09 -14.85 -49.52
C GLU A 110 -15.62 -14.70 -49.65
N LYS A 111 -16.40 -15.16 -48.66
CA LYS A 111 -17.85 -14.89 -48.57
C LYS A 111 -18.22 -13.70 -47.69
N SER A 112 -17.29 -13.21 -46.87
CA SER A 112 -17.52 -12.16 -45.86
C SER A 112 -16.96 -10.79 -46.24
N ASP A 113 -16.13 -10.70 -47.29
CA ASP A 113 -15.58 -9.46 -47.86
C ASP A 113 -16.64 -8.47 -48.40
N VAL A 114 -17.93 -8.81 -48.27
CA VAL A 114 -19.04 -7.90 -48.54
C VAL A 114 -19.43 -7.05 -47.31
N ILE A 115 -18.98 -7.37 -46.07
CA ILE A 115 -19.66 -6.82 -44.87
C ILE A 115 -18.80 -6.08 -43.82
N GLN A 116 -17.48 -6.23 -43.67
CA GLN A 116 -16.80 -5.66 -42.48
C GLN A 116 -15.51 -4.85 -42.75
N SER A 117 -15.69 -3.59 -43.17
CA SER A 117 -14.83 -2.50 -42.72
C SER A 117 -15.51 -1.79 -41.54
N ASN A 118 -14.85 -1.77 -40.37
CA ASN A 118 -15.24 -1.15 -39.08
C ASN A 118 -15.80 -2.12 -38.03
N THR A 119 -14.97 -2.54 -37.06
CA THR A 119 -15.48 -2.97 -35.75
C THR A 119 -14.51 -2.50 -34.65
N PRO A 120 -14.94 -1.57 -33.76
CA PRO A 120 -14.17 -1.12 -32.61
C PRO A 120 -14.15 -2.19 -31.50
N GLU A 121 -13.16 -2.13 -30.61
CA GLU A 121 -13.12 -2.89 -29.36
C GLU A 121 -14.51 -2.81 -28.68
N ILE A 122 -15.11 -3.96 -28.37
CA ILE A 122 -16.43 -4.02 -27.74
C ILE A 122 -16.24 -3.59 -26.28
N GLU A 123 -16.29 -2.28 -26.03
CA GLU A 123 -16.45 -1.73 -24.69
C GLU A 123 -17.67 -2.37 -24.04
N GLU A 124 -17.46 -2.99 -22.89
CA GLU A 124 -18.45 -3.79 -22.17
C GLU A 124 -19.51 -2.88 -21.53
N ASN A 125 -20.47 -2.42 -22.33
CA ASN A 125 -21.49 -1.48 -21.91
C ASN A 125 -22.52 -2.11 -20.94
N PHE A 126 -23.14 -1.26 -20.10
CA PHE A 126 -24.20 -1.63 -19.18
C PHE A 126 -25.58 -1.30 -19.76
N THR A 127 -26.57 -2.14 -19.46
CA THR A 127 -27.98 -1.81 -19.68
C THR A 127 -28.58 -1.19 -18.42
N THR A 128 -29.66 -0.42 -18.56
CA THR A 128 -30.39 0.15 -17.41
C THR A 128 -30.84 -0.92 -16.42
N SER A 129 -31.24 -2.10 -16.91
CA SER A 129 -31.68 -3.21 -16.07
C SER A 129 -30.51 -3.84 -15.30
N LYS A 130 -29.34 -4.00 -15.94
CA LYS A 130 -28.13 -4.51 -15.28
C LYS A 130 -27.70 -3.56 -14.16
N LEU A 131 -27.60 -2.25 -14.45
CA LEU A 131 -27.19 -1.26 -13.47
C LEU A 131 -28.21 -1.13 -12.31
N ALA A 132 -29.52 -1.11 -12.63
CA ALA A 132 -30.57 -1.08 -11.62
C ALA A 132 -30.50 -2.25 -10.64
N LYS A 133 -30.24 -3.47 -11.16
CA LYS A 133 -30.08 -4.67 -10.34
C LYS A 133 -28.88 -4.57 -9.40
N ILE A 134 -27.75 -4.06 -9.90
CA ILE A 134 -26.52 -3.91 -9.10
C ILE A 134 -26.71 -2.90 -7.97
N LEU A 135 -27.40 -1.79 -8.24
CA LEU A 135 -27.64 -0.70 -7.30
C LEU A 135 -28.86 -0.92 -6.40
N GLU A 136 -29.58 -2.03 -6.58
CA GLU A 136 -30.84 -2.34 -5.88
C GLU A 136 -31.90 -1.22 -5.99
N VAL A 137 -32.00 -0.61 -7.17
CA VAL A 137 -33.00 0.44 -7.46
C VAL A 137 -33.93 0.03 -8.60
N ASN A 138 -35.05 0.73 -8.73
CA ASN A 138 -35.94 0.54 -9.89
C ASN A 138 -35.28 1.04 -11.19
N VAL A 139 -35.56 0.36 -12.30
CA VAL A 139 -35.07 0.74 -13.65
C VAL A 139 -35.49 2.18 -14.01
N SER A 140 -36.68 2.60 -13.58
CA SER A 140 -37.17 3.97 -13.77
C SER A 140 -36.32 5.03 -13.07
N THR A 141 -35.66 4.68 -11.96
CA THR A 141 -34.70 5.57 -11.27
C THR A 141 -33.48 5.81 -12.14
N ILE A 142 -32.90 4.75 -12.73
CA ILE A 142 -31.75 4.86 -13.65
C ILE A 142 -32.13 5.70 -14.88
N GLN A 143 -33.30 5.45 -15.47
CA GLN A 143 -33.79 6.23 -16.61
C GLN A 143 -34.00 7.72 -16.27
N ARG A 144 -34.47 8.01 -15.04
CA ARG A 144 -34.61 9.38 -14.55
C ARG A 144 -33.25 10.07 -14.41
N TRP A 145 -32.24 9.38 -13.87
CA TRP A 145 -30.86 9.91 -13.77
C TRP A 145 -30.27 10.20 -15.16
N ILE A 146 -30.46 9.31 -16.13
CA ILE A 146 -30.06 9.54 -17.52
C ILE A 146 -30.76 10.78 -18.10
N THR A 147 -32.08 10.90 -17.90
CA THR A 147 -32.87 12.03 -18.43
C THR A 147 -32.45 13.37 -17.84
N LYS A 148 -31.99 13.37 -16.57
CA LYS A 148 -31.46 14.55 -15.90
C LYS A 148 -30.01 14.89 -16.28
N GLY A 149 -29.34 14.04 -17.05
CA GLY A 149 -27.92 14.19 -17.39
C GLY A 149 -26.98 13.81 -16.25
N GLU A 150 -27.47 13.10 -15.23
CA GLU A 150 -26.64 12.60 -14.11
C GLU A 150 -25.85 11.35 -14.50
N ILE A 151 -26.28 10.64 -15.56
CA ILE A 151 -25.60 9.48 -16.14
C ILE A 151 -25.56 9.65 -17.66
N LYS A 152 -24.38 9.63 -18.25
CA LYS A 152 -24.20 9.60 -19.70
C LYS A 152 -24.62 8.24 -20.25
N ALA A 153 -25.52 8.25 -21.24
CA ALA A 153 -25.97 7.03 -21.90
C ALA A 153 -26.37 7.29 -23.35
N THR A 154 -26.24 6.28 -24.19
CA THR A 154 -26.72 6.31 -25.58
C THR A 154 -28.09 5.66 -25.66
N LYS A 155 -29.07 6.37 -26.21
CA LYS A 155 -30.41 5.83 -26.45
C LYS A 155 -30.36 4.87 -27.64
N THR A 156 -30.92 3.68 -27.47
CA THR A 156 -31.04 2.62 -28.47
C THR A 156 -32.50 2.24 -28.66
N VAL A 157 -32.77 1.35 -29.63
CA VAL A 157 -34.14 0.85 -29.91
C VAL A 157 -34.71 0.11 -28.69
N THR A 158 -33.87 -0.58 -27.92
CA THR A 158 -34.28 -1.44 -26.80
C THR A 158 -34.16 -0.79 -25.43
N GLY A 159 -33.62 0.43 -25.33
CA GLY A 159 -33.43 1.13 -24.06
C GLY A 159 -32.22 2.06 -24.09
N TYR A 160 -31.52 2.18 -22.96
CA TYR A 160 -30.26 2.92 -22.88
C TYR A 160 -29.07 1.99 -22.68
N VAL A 161 -27.97 2.35 -23.32
CA VAL A 161 -26.65 1.72 -23.18
C VAL A 161 -25.75 2.71 -22.47
N ILE A 162 -25.21 2.29 -21.34
CA ILE A 162 -24.41 3.11 -20.42
C ILE A 162 -22.95 2.65 -20.56
N PRO A 163 -22.00 3.54 -20.88
CA PRO A 163 -20.58 3.23 -20.88
C PRO A 163 -20.12 2.62 -19.55
N LYS A 164 -19.12 1.72 -19.60
CA LYS A 164 -18.63 0.99 -18.42
C LYS A 164 -18.08 1.94 -17.35
N ASP A 165 -17.28 2.91 -17.77
CA ASP A 165 -16.72 3.95 -16.92
C ASP A 165 -17.82 4.74 -16.21
N GLU A 166 -18.84 5.19 -16.94
CA GLU A 166 -19.96 5.92 -16.36
C GLU A 166 -20.75 5.07 -15.35
N ALA A 167 -21.02 3.80 -15.69
CA ALA A 167 -21.71 2.88 -14.79
C ALA A 167 -20.92 2.64 -13.49
N LEU A 168 -19.60 2.49 -13.58
CA LEU A 168 -18.73 2.28 -12.43
C LEU A 168 -18.71 3.48 -11.49
N ILE A 169 -18.74 4.72 -12.01
CA ILE A 169 -18.81 5.93 -11.17
C ILE A 169 -20.05 5.92 -10.28
N VAL A 170 -21.20 5.55 -10.84
CA VAL A 170 -22.48 5.49 -10.09
C VAL A 170 -22.43 4.39 -9.04
N ILE A 171 -21.86 3.23 -9.38
CA ILE A 171 -21.68 2.11 -8.44
C ILE A 171 -20.76 2.51 -7.29
N PHE A 172 -19.63 3.14 -7.60
CA PHE A 172 -18.67 3.61 -6.62
C PHE A 172 -19.31 4.62 -5.67
N LYS A 173 -20.10 5.56 -6.20
CA LYS A 173 -20.81 6.55 -5.38
C LYS A 173 -21.79 5.88 -4.42
N LYS A 174 -22.58 4.93 -4.90
CA LYS A 174 -23.56 4.21 -4.07
C LYS A 174 -22.87 3.42 -2.97
N VAL A 175 -21.82 2.68 -3.30
CA VAL A 175 -21.03 1.90 -2.33
C VAL A 175 -20.43 2.82 -1.25
N TYR A 176 -19.89 3.97 -1.65
CA TYR A 176 -19.39 4.97 -0.73
C TYR A 176 -20.48 5.47 0.23
N GLU A 177 -21.65 5.85 -0.30
CA GLU A 177 -22.78 6.33 0.50
C GLU A 177 -23.26 5.26 1.49
N ASP A 178 -23.39 4.01 1.05
CA ASP A 178 -23.83 2.89 1.88
C ASP A 178 -22.85 2.59 3.02
N LEU A 179 -21.56 2.55 2.72
CA LEU A 179 -20.52 2.35 3.74
C LEU A 179 -20.50 3.49 4.75
N ASN A 180 -20.59 4.74 4.30
CA ASN A 180 -20.59 5.90 5.18
C ASN A 180 -21.85 5.92 6.07
N MET A 181 -23.01 5.52 5.54
CA MET A 181 -24.24 5.36 6.32
C MET A 181 -24.17 4.22 7.34
N ALA A 182 -23.63 3.06 6.95
CA ALA A 182 -23.59 1.87 7.80
C ALA A 182 -22.58 1.98 8.95
N HIS A 183 -21.44 2.63 8.70
CA HIS A 183 -20.31 2.66 9.63
C HIS A 183 -20.04 4.04 10.25
N HIS A 184 -20.74 5.09 9.81
CA HIS A 184 -20.58 6.47 10.31
C HIS A 184 -19.15 7.01 10.18
N PHE A 185 -18.53 6.82 9.01
CA PHE A 185 -17.14 7.22 8.76
C PHE A 185 -16.89 8.74 8.69
N GLY A 186 -17.92 9.58 8.87
CA GLY A 186 -17.72 11.03 8.99
C GLY A 186 -17.18 11.70 7.72
N ASP A 187 -17.68 11.26 6.56
CA ASP A 187 -17.33 11.76 5.20
C ASP A 187 -15.98 11.24 4.65
N SER A 188 -15.35 10.22 5.25
CA SER A 188 -14.11 9.63 4.72
C SER A 188 -14.10 8.11 4.86
N VAL A 189 -14.29 7.39 3.76
CA VAL A 189 -14.36 5.92 3.77
C VAL A 189 -12.97 5.33 3.54
N PRO A 190 -12.51 4.34 4.34
CA PRO A 190 -11.25 3.65 4.09
C PRO A 190 -11.25 2.90 2.75
N VAL A 191 -10.20 3.14 1.94
CA VAL A 191 -10.00 2.52 0.61
C VAL A 191 -10.09 0.99 0.67
N PRO A 192 -9.46 0.26 1.62
CA PRO A 192 -9.52 -1.20 1.63
C PRO A 192 -10.95 -1.73 1.78
N ILE A 193 -11.72 -1.14 2.70
CA ILE A 193 -13.13 -1.49 2.92
C ILE A 193 -13.96 -1.18 1.68
N PHE A 194 -13.72 -0.01 1.08
CA PHE A 194 -14.39 0.40 -0.15
C PHE A 194 -14.14 -0.58 -1.31
N LYS A 195 -12.89 -0.97 -1.55
CA LYS A 195 -12.52 -1.93 -2.61
C LYS A 195 -13.23 -3.27 -2.42
N ASP A 196 -13.20 -3.79 -1.20
CA ASP A 196 -13.83 -5.08 -0.89
C ASP A 196 -15.35 -5.04 -1.09
N GLU A 197 -15.99 -3.91 -0.80
CA GLU A 197 -17.42 -3.73 -1.08
C GLU A 197 -17.71 -3.63 -2.58
N VAL A 198 -16.96 -2.82 -3.33
CA VAL A 198 -17.11 -2.70 -4.79
C VAL A 198 -17.03 -4.07 -5.49
N LYS A 199 -16.05 -4.90 -5.09
CA LYS A 199 -15.84 -6.24 -5.68
C LYS A 199 -17.01 -7.20 -5.46
N LYS A 200 -17.91 -6.94 -4.50
CA LYS A 200 -19.16 -7.73 -4.33
C LYS A 200 -20.19 -7.44 -5.43
N HIS A 201 -20.15 -6.24 -6.00
CA HIS A 201 -21.12 -5.75 -6.97
C HIS A 201 -20.68 -5.98 -8.42
N VAL A 202 -19.37 -5.87 -8.69
CA VAL A 202 -18.80 -5.96 -10.04
C VAL A 202 -17.49 -6.74 -10.01
N ALA A 203 -17.28 -7.58 -11.01
CA ALA A 203 -16.00 -8.25 -11.23
C ALA A 203 -15.00 -7.23 -11.80
N ILE A 204 -14.17 -6.66 -10.93
CA ILE A 204 -13.15 -5.66 -11.24
C ILE A 204 -11.93 -5.90 -10.35
N SER A 205 -10.73 -5.68 -10.89
CA SER A 205 -9.47 -5.85 -10.14
C SER A 205 -9.18 -4.66 -9.23
N ASP A 206 -8.32 -4.84 -8.22
CA ASP A 206 -7.90 -3.75 -7.34
C ASP A 206 -7.12 -2.67 -8.13
N GLU A 207 -6.32 -3.08 -9.12
CA GLU A 207 -5.56 -2.17 -9.99
C GLU A 207 -6.47 -1.30 -10.85
N GLU A 208 -7.56 -1.87 -11.38
CA GLU A 208 -8.57 -1.12 -12.13
C GLU A 208 -9.34 -0.15 -11.23
N ILE A 209 -9.73 -0.58 -10.02
CA ILE A 209 -10.35 0.32 -9.03
C ILE A 209 -9.40 1.49 -8.73
N ASP A 210 -8.11 1.22 -8.49
CA ASP A 210 -7.11 2.24 -8.18
C ASP A 210 -6.97 3.26 -9.31
N LYS A 211 -6.91 2.78 -10.56
CA LYS A 211 -6.82 3.64 -11.73
C LYS A 211 -8.04 4.55 -11.86
N ILE A 212 -9.25 4.02 -11.60
CA ILE A 212 -10.49 4.80 -11.64
C ILE A 212 -10.51 5.83 -10.51
N LEU A 213 -10.15 5.44 -9.29
CA LEU A 213 -10.12 6.37 -8.16
C LEU A 213 -9.13 7.52 -8.39
N LEU A 214 -7.94 7.23 -8.91
CA LEU A 214 -6.96 8.27 -9.28
C LEU A 214 -7.47 9.18 -10.39
N ASP A 215 -8.17 8.64 -11.39
CA ASP A 215 -8.81 9.44 -12.43
C ASP A 215 -9.92 10.34 -11.87
N LEU A 216 -10.75 9.83 -10.95
CA LEU A 216 -11.80 10.61 -10.28
C LEU A 216 -11.24 11.72 -9.37
N ASP A 217 -10.13 11.44 -8.67
CA ASP A 217 -9.40 12.43 -7.87
C ASP A 217 -8.83 13.54 -8.75
N SER A 218 -8.23 13.18 -9.90
CA SER A 218 -7.72 14.15 -10.87
C SER A 218 -8.80 15.05 -11.50
N LYS A 219 -10.05 14.56 -11.50
CA LYS A 219 -11.25 15.27 -11.98
C LYS A 219 -11.97 16.03 -10.87
N GLU A 220 -11.44 16.05 -9.66
CA GLU A 220 -12.02 16.69 -8.47
C GLU A 220 -13.42 16.16 -8.10
N ILE A 221 -13.73 14.91 -8.50
CA ILE A 221 -15.00 14.24 -8.16
C ILE A 221 -14.94 13.63 -6.76
N ILE A 222 -13.76 13.15 -6.37
CA ILE A 222 -13.44 12.64 -5.05
C ILE A 222 -12.14 13.29 -4.56
N TYR A 223 -11.84 13.12 -3.27
CA TYR A 223 -10.54 13.41 -2.69
C TYR A 223 -9.96 12.15 -2.09
N LEU A 224 -8.73 11.82 -2.49
CA LEU A 224 -7.93 10.77 -1.89
C LEU A 224 -6.98 11.35 -0.84
N GLN A 225 -7.00 10.79 0.38
CA GLN A 225 -6.27 11.34 1.53
C GLN A 225 -5.20 10.38 2.06
N THR A 226 -4.08 10.95 2.50
CA THR A 226 -3.01 10.23 3.21
C THR A 226 -3.26 10.23 4.72
N LEU A 227 -2.62 9.30 5.44
CA LEU A 227 -2.51 9.35 6.90
C LEU A 227 -1.23 10.07 7.32
N ASP A 228 -1.34 10.96 8.31
CA ASP A 228 -0.17 11.58 8.96
C ASP A 228 0.70 10.53 9.68
N ARG A 229 0.06 9.47 10.19
CA ARG A 229 0.71 8.33 10.88
C ARG A 229 0.20 6.99 10.35
N PRO A 230 0.79 6.48 9.26
CA PRO A 230 0.35 5.21 8.66
C PRO A 230 0.46 4.01 9.61
N SER A 231 1.36 4.05 10.61
CA SER A 231 1.57 2.98 11.59
C SER A 231 0.36 2.67 12.48
N ASP A 232 -0.55 3.63 12.61
CA ASP A 232 -1.70 3.51 13.51
C ASP A 232 -2.89 2.82 12.82
N PHE A 233 -2.75 2.48 11.54
CA PHE A 233 -3.77 1.82 10.73
C PHE A 233 -3.39 0.37 10.44
N SER A 234 -4.26 -0.57 10.84
CA SER A 234 -4.00 -2.02 10.74
C SER A 234 -3.78 -2.52 9.32
N ASP A 235 -4.30 -1.79 8.32
CA ASP A 235 -4.22 -2.13 6.89
C ASP A 235 -3.36 -1.11 6.12
N SER A 236 -2.27 -0.66 6.75
CA SER A 236 -1.37 0.36 6.20
C SER A 236 -0.70 -0.04 4.87
N ASP A 237 -0.72 -1.32 4.49
CA ASP A 237 -0.18 -1.82 3.23
C ASP A 237 -1.22 -1.89 2.08
N LYS A 238 -2.51 -1.73 2.38
CA LYS A 238 -3.63 -1.92 1.43
C LYS A 238 -4.19 -0.65 0.79
N GLY A 239 -3.57 0.50 1.05
CA GLY A 239 -3.92 1.77 0.39
C GLY A 239 -3.41 1.86 -1.06
N ILE A 240 -3.78 2.93 -1.76
CA ILE A 240 -3.34 3.18 -3.15
C ILE A 240 -1.94 3.79 -3.12
N LYS A 241 -0.96 3.14 -3.73
CA LYS A 241 0.41 3.67 -3.85
C LYS A 241 0.50 4.59 -5.07
N PHE A 242 0.68 5.88 -4.83
CA PHE A 242 0.78 6.88 -5.91
C PHE A 242 1.84 7.94 -5.55
N GLN A 243 2.80 8.16 -6.46
CA GLN A 243 3.86 9.18 -6.33
C GLN A 243 4.63 9.14 -4.99
N GLY A 244 4.94 7.94 -4.49
CA GLY A 244 5.70 7.76 -3.24
C GLY A 244 4.89 8.00 -1.97
N ARG A 245 3.56 8.14 -2.08
CA ARG A 245 2.61 8.23 -0.96
C ARG A 245 1.60 7.09 -1.01
N THR A 246 0.99 6.80 0.12
CA THR A 246 -0.11 5.83 0.21
C THR A 246 -1.39 6.55 0.59
N LEU A 247 -2.43 6.40 -0.23
CA LEU A 247 -3.75 7.00 -0.05
C LEU A 247 -4.68 5.97 0.61
N TYR A 248 -5.29 6.36 1.72
CA TYR A 248 -6.04 5.44 2.59
C TYR A 248 -7.52 5.74 2.69
N PHE A 249 -7.94 6.96 2.39
CA PHE A 249 -9.34 7.36 2.50
C PHE A 249 -9.82 8.01 1.21
N ILE A 250 -11.11 7.82 0.96
CA ILE A 250 -11.86 8.43 -0.12
C ILE A 250 -12.91 9.33 0.50
N THR A 251 -13.03 10.56 0.00
CA THR A 251 -14.16 11.45 0.29
C THR A 251 -14.84 11.82 -1.02
N TRP A 252 -16.15 11.58 -1.13
CA TRP A 252 -16.91 11.99 -2.31
C TRP A 252 -17.26 13.48 -2.24
N HIS A 253 -17.07 14.23 -3.33
CA HIS A 253 -17.48 15.63 -3.38
C HIS A 253 -19.02 15.72 -3.35
N LYS A 254 -19.55 16.54 -2.44
CA LYS A 254 -20.99 16.82 -2.33
C LYS A 254 -21.46 17.71 -3.49
#